data_AF-A0A6L3SYG7-F1
#
_entry.id   AF-A0A6L3SYG7-F1
#
_cell.length_a   1.000
_cell.length_b   1.000
_cell.length_c   1.000
_cell.angle_alpha   90.00
_cell.angle_beta   90.00
_cell.angle_gamma   90.00
#
_symmetry.space_group_name_H-M   'P 1'
#
loop_
_entity.id
_entity.type
_entity.pdbx_description
1 polymer ?
#
loop_
_entity_poly.entity_id
_entity_poly.type
_entity_poly.pdbx_seq_one_letter_code
_entity_poly.pdbx_strand_id
1 'polypeptide(L)'
;MTLDDARDDFSRLHRIFTFHLGVAVGLAWMTTLYASCYAPWVRNIRALLDPAGLGRVESTLSFLFVMPAVLTVAWLSVYFGREVMRRSQTLSNLTLEFAAAAVVAFGVFYLSIDRAVAALYIGL
;
A
#
# COMPACT_ATOMS: atom_id res chain seq x y z
N MET A 1 -14.24 -12.08 29.20
CA MET A 1 -13.51 -12.54 28.00
C MET A 1 -12.38 -13.41 28.48
N THR A 2 -12.34 -14.67 28.06
CA THR A 2 -11.26 -15.59 28.47
C THR A 2 -10.02 -15.36 27.57
N LEU A 3 -8.85 -15.84 28.01
CA LEU A 3 -7.61 -15.70 27.22
C LEU A 3 -7.69 -16.45 25.88
N ASP A 4 -8.46 -17.54 25.82
CA ASP A 4 -8.68 -18.31 24.60
C ASP A 4 -9.54 -17.53 23.60
N ASP A 5 -10.60 -16.84 24.05
CA ASP A 5 -11.44 -15.99 23.19
C ASP A 5 -10.61 -14.89 22.49
N ALA A 6 -9.73 -14.22 23.24
CA ALA A 6 -8.88 -13.15 22.70
C ALA A 6 -7.86 -13.67 21.66
N ARG A 7 -7.39 -14.91 21.82
CA ARG A 7 -6.44 -15.54 20.90
C ARG A 7 -7.10 -15.93 19.58
N ASP A 8 -8.33 -16.43 19.65
CA ASP A 8 -9.11 -16.80 18.47
C ASP A 8 -9.54 -15.56 17.67
N ASP A 9 -9.96 -14.50 18.36
CA ASP A 9 -10.31 -13.22 17.72
C ASP A 9 -9.13 -12.60 16.99
N PHE A 10 -7.94 -12.54 17.62
CA PHE A 10 -6.72 -12.09 16.96
C PHE A 10 -6.43 -12.91 15.70
N SER A 11 -6.47 -14.24 15.82
CA SER A 11 -6.16 -15.14 14.70
C SER A 11 -7.12 -14.96 13.53
N ARG A 12 -8.40 -14.75 13.82
CA ARG A 12 -9.44 -14.47 12.82
C ARG A 12 -9.24 -13.12 12.15
N LEU A 13 -9.09 -12.04 12.92
CA LEU A 13 -8.86 -10.68 12.42
C LEU A 13 -7.59 -10.61 11.58
N HIS A 14 -6.49 -11.16 12.10
CA HIS A 14 -5.22 -11.23 11.41
C HIS A 14 -5.35 -11.96 10.06
N ARG A 15 -5.99 -13.13 10.03
CA ARG A 15 -6.17 -13.88 8.77
C ARG A 15 -6.95 -13.08 7.73
N ILE A 16 -8.06 -12.46 8.13
CA ILE A 16 -8.89 -11.65 7.22
C ILE A 16 -8.12 -10.43 6.72
N PHE A 17 -7.46 -9.71 7.63
CA PHE A 17 -6.67 -8.53 7.30
C PHE A 17 -5.52 -8.86 6.34
N THR A 18 -4.70 -9.86 6.64
CA THR A 18 -3.57 -10.29 5.80
C THR A 18 -4.02 -10.71 4.41
N PHE A 19 -5.17 -11.37 4.30
CA PHE A 19 -5.74 -11.74 3.01
C PHE A 19 -6.13 -10.50 2.19
N HIS A 20 -6.92 -9.59 2.75
CA HIS A 20 -7.37 -8.38 2.04
C HIS A 20 -6.21 -7.44 1.70
N LEU A 21 -5.22 -7.32 2.59
CA LEU A 21 -4.00 -6.59 2.31
C LEU A 21 -3.24 -7.22 1.14
N GLY A 22 -3.16 -8.55 1.07
CA GLY A 22 -2.57 -9.26 -0.08
C GLY A 22 -3.32 -9.00 -1.39
N VAL A 23 -4.66 -8.97 -1.36
CA VAL A 23 -5.48 -8.59 -2.52
C VAL A 23 -5.18 -7.15 -2.95
N ALA A 24 -5.12 -6.21 -2.00
CA ALA A 24 -4.79 -4.81 -2.29
C ALA A 24 -3.39 -4.65 -2.89
N VAL A 25 -2.39 -5.38 -2.37
CA VAL A 25 -1.04 -5.45 -2.95
C VAL A 25 -1.10 -5.95 -4.39
N GLY A 26 -1.78 -7.07 -4.63
CA GLY A 26 -1.91 -7.65 -5.97
C GLY A 26 -2.54 -6.67 -6.96
N LEU A 27 -3.64 -6.02 -6.57
CA LEU A 27 -4.31 -5.01 -7.39
C LEU A 27 -3.41 -3.80 -7.64
N ALA A 28 -2.73 -3.28 -6.63
CA ALA A 28 -1.80 -2.15 -6.78
C ALA A 28 -0.67 -2.47 -7.77
N TRP A 29 -0.08 -3.66 -7.69
CA TRP A 29 0.93 -4.11 -8.65
C TRP A 29 0.36 -4.29 -10.05
N MET A 30 -0.81 -4.92 -10.19
CA MET A 30 -1.44 -5.07 -11.50
C MET A 30 -1.71 -3.72 -12.17
N THR A 31 -2.29 -2.76 -11.44
CA THR A 31 -2.60 -1.43 -11.99
C THR A 31 -1.32 -0.65 -12.32
N THR A 32 -0.30 -0.70 -11.48
CA THR A 32 0.98 0.01 -11.73
C THR A 32 1.79 -0.62 -12.84
N LEU A 33 1.84 -1.96 -12.94
CA LEU A 33 2.44 -2.65 -14.09
C LEU A 33 1.70 -2.33 -15.38
N TYR A 34 0.36 -2.34 -15.35
CA TYR A 34 -0.45 -1.94 -16.50
C TYR A 34 -0.15 -0.49 -16.91
N ALA A 35 -0.20 0.45 -15.97
CA ALA A 35 0.11 1.85 -16.23
C ALA A 35 1.55 2.04 -16.74
N SER A 36 2.50 1.23 -16.26
CA SER A 36 3.89 1.31 -16.69
C SER A 36 4.06 1.04 -18.19
N CYS A 37 3.26 0.14 -18.78
CA CYS A 37 3.28 -0.11 -20.23
C CYS A 37 2.93 1.13 -21.06
N TYR A 38 2.20 2.08 -20.49
CA TYR A 38 1.77 3.32 -21.14
C TYR A 38 2.47 4.57 -20.57
N ALA A 39 3.28 4.41 -19.52
CA ALA A 39 3.93 5.52 -18.86
C ALA A 39 5.18 5.97 -19.63
N PRO A 40 5.46 7.29 -19.68
CA PRO A 40 6.75 7.78 -20.17
C PRO A 40 7.86 7.39 -19.19
N TRP A 41 8.68 6.41 -19.58
CA TRP A 41 9.78 5.81 -18.79
C TRP A 41 10.99 6.74 -18.54
N VAL A 42 10.87 8.03 -18.85
CA VAL A 42 11.98 8.99 -18.80
C VAL A 42 12.07 9.61 -17.39
N ARG A 43 13.30 9.71 -16.85
CA ARG A 43 13.69 10.24 -15.52
C ARG A 43 13.15 11.64 -15.13
N ASN A 44 12.31 12.29 -15.93
CA ASN A 44 11.86 13.66 -15.71
C ASN A 44 10.64 14.00 -16.60
N ILE A 45 9.40 13.97 -16.10
CA ILE A 45 8.23 14.46 -16.86
C ILE A 45 7.71 15.83 -16.40
N ARG A 46 8.33 16.45 -15.40
CA ARG A 46 8.00 17.83 -15.03
C ARG A 46 8.52 18.87 -16.03
N ALA A 47 9.55 18.54 -16.81
CA ALA A 47 10.05 19.39 -17.89
C ALA A 47 9.15 19.38 -19.16
N LEU A 48 8.09 18.57 -19.20
CA LEU A 48 7.28 18.38 -20.41
C LEU A 48 5.86 18.97 -20.33
N LEU A 49 5.37 19.40 -19.15
CA LEU A 49 3.99 19.90 -18.96
C LEU A 49 3.90 21.35 -18.44
N ASP A 50 4.89 21.88 -17.70
CA ASP A 50 4.86 23.27 -17.18
C ASP A 50 6.28 23.82 -16.93
N PRO A 51 6.80 24.72 -17.79
CA PRO A 51 8.12 25.33 -17.61
C PRO A 51 8.20 26.42 -16.52
N ALA A 52 7.10 26.77 -15.83
CA ALA A 52 7.00 27.98 -15.02
C ALA A 52 6.64 27.77 -13.53
N GLY A 53 7.20 26.78 -12.80
CA GLY A 53 7.20 26.93 -11.33
C GLY A 53 7.53 25.72 -10.45
N LEU A 54 8.82 25.57 -10.13
CA LEU A 54 9.34 25.01 -8.88
C LEU A 54 8.73 23.69 -8.38
N GLY A 55 9.09 22.55 -8.99
CA GLY A 55 9.05 21.38 -8.14
C GLY A 55 9.87 20.18 -8.54
N ARG A 56 9.99 19.31 -7.52
CA ARG A 56 10.91 18.20 -7.42
C ARG A 56 10.74 17.25 -8.62
N VAL A 57 11.87 16.95 -9.26
CA VAL A 57 12.00 15.90 -10.28
C VAL A 57 11.78 14.57 -9.58
N GLU A 58 10.80 13.79 -10.03
CA GLU A 58 10.56 12.43 -9.53
C GLU A 58 10.79 11.42 -10.66
N SER A 59 11.44 10.30 -10.30
CA SER A 59 11.66 9.18 -11.21
C SER A 59 10.35 8.44 -11.47
N THR A 60 10.03 8.11 -12.73
CA THR A 60 8.86 7.30 -13.10
C THR A 60 8.80 5.99 -12.31
N LEU A 61 9.96 5.38 -12.04
CA LEU A 61 10.03 4.18 -11.20
C LEU A 61 9.57 4.45 -9.77
N SER A 62 10.13 5.49 -9.14
CA SER A 62 9.76 5.83 -7.75
C SER A 62 8.32 6.31 -7.65
N PHE A 63 7.82 7.01 -8.66
CA PHE A 63 6.46 7.49 -8.71
C PHE A 63 5.46 6.32 -8.71
N LEU A 64 5.62 5.37 -9.65
CA LEU A 64 4.69 4.25 -9.82
C LEU A 64 4.87 3.15 -8.78
N PHE A 65 6.11 2.76 -8.47
CA PHE A 65 6.37 1.52 -7.75
C PHE A 65 6.61 1.67 -6.25
N VAL A 66 6.81 2.88 -5.72
CA VAL A 66 7.02 3.07 -4.27
C VAL A 66 5.80 2.62 -3.45
N MET A 67 4.58 3.02 -3.84
CA MET A 67 3.39 2.68 -3.05
C MET A 67 3.07 1.17 -3.09
N PRO A 68 3.10 0.47 -4.24
CA PRO A 68 3.01 -0.98 -4.28
C PRO A 68 4.09 -1.67 -3.47
N ALA A 69 5.35 -1.20 -3.53
CA ALA A 69 6.44 -1.78 -2.77
C ALA A 69 6.24 -1.61 -1.26
N VAL A 70 5.80 -0.43 -0.79
CA VAL A 70 5.46 -0.19 0.61
C VAL A 70 4.34 -1.13 1.06
N LEU A 71 3.29 -1.31 0.27
CA LEU A 71 2.22 -2.28 0.57
C LEU A 71 2.74 -3.71 0.64
N THR A 72 3.63 -4.11 -0.27
CA THR A 72 4.25 -5.43 -0.24
C THR A 72 5.06 -5.63 1.05
N VAL A 73 5.88 -4.65 1.44
CA VAL A 73 6.65 -4.72 2.69
C VAL A 73 5.71 -4.82 3.89
N ALA A 74 4.64 -4.02 3.92
CA ALA A 74 3.63 -4.09 4.98
C ALA A 74 2.96 -5.47 5.03
N TRP A 75 2.58 -6.02 3.87
CA TRP A 75 1.95 -7.33 3.76
C TRP A 75 2.88 -8.47 4.22
N LEU A 76 4.14 -8.48 3.80
CA LEU A 76 5.12 -9.45 4.24
C LEU A 76 5.40 -9.33 5.74
N SER A 77 5.49 -8.10 6.25
CA SER A 77 5.69 -7.82 7.67
C SER A 77 4.55 -8.38 8.52
N VAL A 78 3.30 -8.23 8.07
CA VAL A 78 2.14 -8.79 8.77
C VAL A 78 2.10 -10.32 8.60
N TYR A 79 2.35 -10.84 7.39
CA TYR A 79 2.33 -12.27 7.11
C TYR A 79 3.34 -13.06 7.97
N PHE A 80 4.60 -12.58 8.05
CA PHE A 80 5.65 -13.25 8.83
C PHE A 80 5.74 -12.79 10.29
N GLY A 81 5.35 -11.55 10.58
CA GLY A 81 5.45 -10.93 11.90
C GLY A 81 4.32 -11.27 12.87
N ARG A 82 3.47 -12.27 12.56
CA ARG A 82 2.29 -12.63 13.38
C ARG A 82 2.62 -12.82 14.87
N GLU A 83 3.71 -13.52 15.19
CA GLU A 83 4.11 -13.76 16.58
C GLU A 83 4.61 -12.48 17.28
N VAL A 84 5.28 -11.59 16.54
CA VAL A 84 5.74 -10.29 17.05
C VAL A 84 4.53 -9.41 17.34
N MET A 85 3.60 -9.26 16.39
CA MET A 85 2.35 -8.50 16.57
C MET A 85 1.52 -9.01 17.75
N ARG A 86 1.49 -10.34 17.96
CA ARG A 86 0.79 -10.92 19.11
C ARG A 86 1.38 -10.47 20.44
N ARG A 87 2.70 -10.32 20.53
CA ARG A 87 3.39 -9.89 21.75
C ARG A 87 3.40 -8.37 21.92
N SER A 88 3.32 -7.63 20.82
CA SER A 88 3.40 -6.17 20.80
C SER A 88 2.02 -5.51 20.70
N GLN A 89 0.96 -6.09 21.27
CA GLN A 89 -0.35 -5.44 21.33
C GLN A 89 -0.19 -4.06 21.97
N THR A 90 -0.36 -3.03 21.16
CA THR A 90 -0.10 -1.62 21.51
C THR A 90 -1.34 -0.93 22.08
N LEU A 91 -2.53 -1.33 21.66
CA LEU A 91 -3.82 -0.82 22.11
C LEU A 91 -4.57 -1.90 22.88
N SER A 92 -5.43 -1.45 23.80
CA SER A 92 -6.32 -2.32 24.58
C SER A 92 -7.40 -3.02 23.74
N ASN A 93 -7.62 -2.58 22.50
CA ASN A 93 -8.63 -3.14 21.59
C ASN A 93 -8.01 -3.52 20.23
N LEU A 94 -7.90 -4.82 19.99
CA LEU A 94 -7.38 -5.41 18.76
C LEU A 94 -8.10 -4.94 17.50
N THR A 95 -9.43 -4.81 17.57
CA THR A 95 -10.24 -4.35 16.43
C THR A 95 -9.83 -2.94 16.01
N LEU A 96 -9.50 -2.08 16.98
CA LEU A 96 -9.09 -0.71 16.72
C LEU A 96 -7.69 -0.63 16.09
N GLU A 97 -6.76 -1.52 16.47
CA GLU A 97 -5.45 -1.64 15.82
C GLU A 97 -5.59 -2.05 14.35
N PHE A 98 -6.34 -3.11 14.08
CA PHE A 98 -6.56 -3.59 12.72
C PHE A 98 -7.32 -2.57 11.87
N ALA A 99 -8.28 -1.84 12.46
CA ALA A 99 -8.98 -0.76 11.77
C ALA A 99 -8.03 0.40 11.42
N ALA A 100 -7.18 0.84 12.34
CA ALA A 100 -6.20 1.88 12.08
C ALA A 100 -5.20 1.44 11.00
N ALA A 101 -4.68 0.21 11.09
CA ALA A 101 -3.81 -0.36 10.07
C ALA A 101 -4.50 -0.45 8.70
N ALA A 102 -5.79 -0.81 8.67
CA ALA A 102 -6.58 -0.88 7.44
C ALA A 102 -6.74 0.49 6.80
N VAL A 103 -7.00 1.55 7.57
CA VAL A 103 -7.09 2.92 7.07
C VAL A 103 -5.76 3.36 6.44
N VAL A 104 -4.63 3.11 7.10
CA VAL A 104 -3.30 3.44 6.57
C VAL A 104 -3.01 2.65 5.29
N ALA A 105 -3.23 1.34 5.31
CA ALA A 105 -3.02 0.50 4.14
C ALA A 105 -3.91 0.92 2.96
N PHE A 106 -5.17 1.25 3.24
CA PHE A 106 -6.08 1.78 2.24
C PHE A 106 -5.61 3.12 1.66
N GLY A 107 -5.10 4.03 2.49
CA GLY A 107 -4.53 5.29 2.03
C GLY A 107 -3.35 5.09 1.08
N VAL A 108 -2.43 4.18 1.42
CA VAL A 108 -1.29 3.83 0.54
C VAL A 108 -1.76 3.17 -0.75
N PHE A 109 -2.74 2.26 -0.68
CA PHE A 109 -3.38 1.65 -1.84
C PHE A 109 -4.02 2.69 -2.75
N TYR A 110 -4.83 3.58 -2.20
CA TYR A 110 -5.46 4.66 -2.94
C TYR A 110 -4.43 5.53 -3.67
N LEU A 111 -3.37 5.96 -2.98
CA LEU A 111 -2.27 6.73 -3.59
C LEU A 111 -1.55 5.96 -4.69
N SER A 112 -1.41 4.63 -4.55
CA SER A 112 -0.87 3.78 -5.62
C SER A 112 -1.73 3.83 -6.88
N ILE A 113 -3.05 3.76 -6.73
CA ILE A 113 -3.98 3.79 -7.87
C ILE A 113 -4.03 5.18 -8.49
N ASP A 114 -4.11 6.23 -7.68
CA ASP A 114 -4.11 7.63 -8.13
C ASP A 114 -2.90 7.93 -9.03
N ARG A 115 -1.70 7.53 -8.59
CA ARG A 115 -0.47 7.70 -9.38
C ARG A 115 -0.48 6.90 -10.69
N ALA A 116 -0.98 5.66 -10.67
CA ALA A 116 -1.09 4.86 -11.88
C ALA A 116 -2.06 5.49 -12.90
N VAL A 117 -3.20 5.98 -12.41
CA VAL A 117 -4.21 6.68 -13.22
C VAL A 117 -3.65 8.00 -13.78
N ALA A 118 -2.94 8.78 -12.96
CA ALA A 118 -2.27 10.00 -13.41
C ALA A 118 -1.27 9.72 -14.54
N ALA A 119 -0.50 8.64 -14.45
CA ALA A 119 0.42 8.23 -15.52
C ALA A 119 -0.31 7.85 -16.82
N LEU A 120 -1.46 7.15 -16.70
CA LEU A 120 -2.29 6.80 -17.86
C LEU A 120 -2.88 8.03 -18.55
N TYR A 121 -3.33 9.04 -17.79
CA TYR A 121 -3.84 10.29 -18.35
C TYR A 121 -2.77 11.13 -19.07
N ILE A 122 -1.49 10.94 -18.74
CA ILE A 122 -0.37 11.60 -19.42
C ILE A 122 0.03 10.84 -20.70
N GLY A 123 -0.14 9.52 -20.73
CA GLY A 123 0.24 8.67 -21.86
C GLY A 123 -0.79 8.59 -22.99
N LEU A 124 -2.00 9.11 -22.78
CA LEU A 124 -3.11 9.15 -23.75
C LEU A 124 -3.12 10.47 -24.53
#